data_AF-A0A7R7WPN2-F1
#
_entry.id   AF-A0A7R7WPN2-F1
#
_cell.length_a   1.000
_cell.length_b   1.000
_cell.length_c   1.000
_cell.angle_alpha   90.00
_cell.angle_beta   90.00
_cell.angle_gamma   90.00
#
_symmetry.space_group_name_H-M   'P 1'
#
loop_
_entity.id
_entity.type
_entity.pdbx_description
1 polymer ?
#
loop_
_entity_poly.entity_id
_entity_poly.type
_entity_poly.pdbx_seq_one_letter_code
_entity_poly.pdbx_strand_id
1 'polypeptide(L)'
;MKLFNLLVSFLCMVTSASCGAADTDKFERYRSLSRSAPIELTDSSYEDITSKPRDYHVAVLLTAADARYGCILCREFQPEWELIARSWNKGSKPDGLQMLFGTLDFSDGKGTFQKLMLQTAPVLLVFPPTVGPFAKIDDAPLRFDFSGPISAEQLYTWMNRQLPEGPKPPLVRPINYMRLVSGITILMGAVTLFTVLSPYVLPIVRNRNLWAAFSLIAILLFTSGHMFNHIRKVPYVAGDGRGGISYFAGGFSNQFGMETQIVAAIYAVLSFATIALAMKVPRIADNKAQQVAVIIWGSVLLGMYSFLLSVFKTKNGGYPFFLPPF
;
A
#
# COMPACT_ATOMS: atom_id res chain seq x y z
N MET A 1 -61.26 -41.61 -51.86
CA MET A 1 -60.63 -41.93 -50.56
C MET A 1 -59.29 -41.25 -50.27
N LYS A 2 -58.66 -40.49 -51.20
CA LYS A 2 -57.39 -39.77 -50.92
C LYS A 2 -57.53 -38.30 -50.51
N LEU A 3 -58.68 -37.66 -50.80
CA LEU A 3 -58.90 -36.24 -50.49
C LEU A 3 -59.36 -36.00 -49.04
N PHE A 4 -60.05 -36.97 -48.42
CA PHE A 4 -60.58 -36.85 -47.07
C PHE A 4 -59.46 -36.95 -46.00
N ASN A 5 -58.43 -37.76 -46.25
CA ASN A 5 -57.29 -37.90 -45.33
C ASN A 5 -56.37 -36.65 -45.30
N LEU A 6 -56.34 -35.86 -46.38
CA LEU A 6 -55.57 -34.61 -46.43
C LEU A 6 -56.24 -33.49 -45.62
N LEU A 7 -57.57 -33.44 -45.59
CA LEU A 7 -58.34 -32.43 -44.85
C LEU A 7 -58.29 -32.65 -43.33
N VAL A 8 -58.27 -33.91 -42.87
CA VAL A 8 -58.12 -34.25 -41.44
C VAL A 8 -56.70 -33.95 -40.93
N SER A 9 -55.67 -34.15 -41.75
CA SER A 9 -54.28 -33.82 -41.37
C SER A 9 -54.04 -32.31 -41.26
N PHE A 10 -54.76 -31.50 -42.05
CA PHE A 10 -54.65 -30.04 -41.99
C PHE A 10 -55.41 -29.46 -40.78
N LEU A 11 -56.54 -30.07 -40.41
CA LEU A 11 -57.33 -29.64 -39.25
C LEU A 11 -56.63 -29.94 -37.90
N CYS A 12 -55.80 -30.98 -37.82
CA CYS A 12 -55.00 -31.29 -36.62
C CYS A 12 -53.74 -30.41 -36.46
N MET A 13 -53.25 -29.78 -37.53
CA MET A 13 -52.11 -28.84 -37.45
C MET A 13 -52.53 -27.43 -36.99
N VAL A 14 -53.82 -27.08 -37.09
CA VAL A 14 -54.29 -25.73 -36.73
C VAL A 14 -54.71 -25.63 -35.25
N THR A 15 -54.99 -26.75 -34.57
CA THR A 15 -55.44 -26.76 -33.15
C THR A 15 -54.32 -26.87 -32.11
N SER A 16 -53.05 -26.95 -32.51
CA SER A 16 -51.90 -26.98 -31.59
C SER A 16 -51.12 -25.65 -31.50
N ALA A 17 -51.59 -24.59 -32.19
CA ALA A 17 -50.95 -23.27 -32.19
C ALA A 17 -51.52 -22.29 -31.16
N SER A 18 -52.06 -22.78 -30.05
CA SER A 18 -52.51 -21.95 -28.91
C SER A 18 -52.02 -22.52 -27.59
N CYS A 19 -50.70 -22.63 -27.45
CA CYS A 19 -50.01 -22.57 -26.16
C CYS A 19 -49.24 -21.25 -26.12
N GLY A 20 -49.56 -20.38 -25.16
CA GLY A 20 -48.95 -19.06 -25.03
C GLY A 20 -47.44 -19.13 -24.90
N ALA A 21 -46.72 -18.66 -25.93
CA ALA A 21 -45.31 -18.31 -25.83
C ALA A 21 -45.24 -16.90 -25.22
N ALA A 22 -45.10 -16.83 -23.90
CA ALA A 22 -44.81 -15.59 -23.20
C ALA A 22 -43.70 -15.86 -22.17
N ASP A 23 -42.73 -14.94 -22.11
CA ASP A 23 -41.57 -14.80 -21.19
C ASP A 23 -40.20 -15.45 -21.47
N THR A 24 -40.07 -16.56 -22.20
CA THR A 24 -38.72 -17.17 -22.42
C THR A 24 -37.75 -16.30 -23.23
N ASP A 25 -38.27 -15.42 -24.09
CA ASP A 25 -37.48 -14.54 -24.96
C ASP A 25 -36.72 -13.45 -24.16
N LYS A 26 -37.31 -12.99 -23.05
CA LYS A 26 -36.75 -11.89 -22.24
C LYS A 26 -35.53 -12.35 -21.45
N PHE A 27 -35.62 -13.50 -20.79
CA PHE A 27 -34.49 -14.06 -20.05
C PHE A 27 -33.30 -14.31 -20.98
N GLU A 28 -33.53 -14.96 -22.13
CA GLU A 28 -32.45 -15.32 -23.04
C GLU A 28 -31.77 -14.09 -23.67
N ARG A 29 -32.55 -13.05 -23.97
CA ARG A 29 -32.03 -11.75 -24.42
C ARG A 29 -31.03 -11.17 -23.43
N TYR A 30 -31.41 -11.03 -22.15
CA TYR A 30 -30.52 -10.47 -21.12
C TYR A 30 -29.39 -11.43 -20.73
N ARG A 31 -29.62 -12.74 -20.83
CA ARG A 31 -28.61 -13.78 -20.61
C ARG A 31 -27.47 -13.67 -21.61
N SER A 32 -27.77 -13.35 -22.87
CA SER A 32 -26.77 -13.15 -23.92
C SER A 32 -25.82 -11.98 -23.63
N LEU A 33 -26.32 -10.94 -22.95
CA LEU A 33 -25.55 -9.77 -22.52
C LEU A 33 -24.71 -10.06 -21.27
N SER A 34 -25.20 -10.93 -20.38
CA SER A 34 -24.52 -11.30 -19.14
C SER A 34 -23.62 -12.55 -19.28
N ARG A 35 -22.75 -12.62 -20.31
CA ARG A 35 -21.86 -13.80 -20.44
C ARG A 35 -20.67 -13.76 -19.49
N SER A 36 -19.99 -12.63 -19.42
CA SER A 36 -18.71 -12.47 -18.70
C SER A 36 -18.71 -11.38 -17.63
N ALA A 37 -19.74 -10.53 -17.63
CA ALA A 37 -19.93 -9.39 -16.74
C ALA A 37 -21.43 -9.25 -16.36
N PRO A 38 -21.75 -8.49 -15.28
CA PRO A 38 -23.11 -8.06 -15.00
C PRO A 38 -23.66 -7.20 -16.15
N ILE A 39 -24.99 -7.17 -16.28
CA ILE A 39 -25.68 -6.36 -17.29
C ILE A 39 -25.65 -4.91 -16.84
N GLU A 40 -25.17 -4.00 -17.67
CA GLU A 40 -25.31 -2.57 -17.43
C GLU A 40 -26.76 -2.16 -17.70
N LEU A 41 -27.43 -1.66 -16.67
CA LEU A 41 -28.82 -1.25 -16.70
C LEU A 41 -28.92 0.27 -16.78
N THR A 42 -29.90 0.73 -17.53
CA THR A 42 -30.51 2.07 -17.52
C THR A 42 -31.88 2.02 -16.84
N ASP A 43 -32.48 3.18 -16.54
CA ASP A 43 -33.83 3.28 -15.98
C ASP A 43 -34.88 2.41 -16.70
N SER A 44 -34.90 2.40 -18.04
CA SER A 44 -35.87 1.62 -18.81
C SER A 44 -35.61 0.11 -18.75
N SER A 45 -34.34 -0.30 -18.85
CA SER A 45 -33.96 -1.71 -18.76
C SER A 45 -34.10 -2.27 -17.34
N TYR A 46 -33.98 -1.43 -16.30
CA TYR A 46 -34.25 -1.81 -14.92
C TYR A 46 -35.74 -2.12 -14.73
N GLU A 47 -36.61 -1.26 -15.22
CA GLU A 47 -38.06 -1.50 -15.19
C GLU A 47 -38.46 -2.70 -16.04
N ASP A 48 -37.80 -2.91 -17.18
CA ASP A 48 -38.04 -4.09 -17.98
C ASP A 48 -37.59 -5.35 -17.22
N ILE A 49 -36.34 -5.48 -16.81
CA ILE A 49 -35.84 -6.71 -16.16
C ILE A 49 -36.54 -7.03 -14.82
N THR A 50 -37.10 -6.00 -14.16
CA THR A 50 -37.86 -6.15 -12.89
C THR A 50 -39.37 -6.14 -13.06
N SER A 51 -39.93 -5.94 -14.26
CA SER A 51 -41.38 -5.98 -14.47
C SER A 51 -41.94 -7.40 -14.34
N LYS A 52 -43.20 -7.52 -13.88
CA LYS A 52 -43.91 -8.81 -13.77
C LYS A 52 -44.63 -9.11 -15.10
N PRO A 53 -44.80 -10.39 -15.50
CA PRO A 53 -44.35 -11.62 -14.83
C PRO A 53 -42.85 -11.95 -15.05
N ARG A 54 -42.24 -12.72 -14.13
CA ARG A 54 -40.84 -13.20 -14.19
C ARG A 54 -40.70 -14.64 -13.73
N ASP A 55 -39.96 -15.45 -14.47
CA ASP A 55 -39.58 -16.83 -14.15
C ASP A 55 -38.12 -16.99 -13.67
N TYR A 56 -37.37 -15.88 -13.57
CA TYR A 56 -35.99 -15.83 -13.11
C TYR A 56 -35.77 -14.92 -11.90
N HIS A 57 -34.69 -15.17 -11.16
CA HIS A 57 -34.17 -14.26 -10.14
C HIS A 57 -33.37 -13.12 -10.79
N VAL A 58 -33.47 -11.93 -10.23
CA VAL A 58 -32.64 -10.79 -10.66
C VAL A 58 -31.95 -10.20 -9.45
N ALA A 59 -30.62 -10.09 -9.50
CA ALA A 59 -29.86 -9.32 -8.53
C ALA A 59 -29.33 -8.06 -9.19
N VAL A 60 -29.73 -6.90 -8.69
CA VAL A 60 -29.31 -5.59 -9.21
C VAL A 60 -28.49 -4.87 -8.16
N LEU A 61 -27.24 -4.57 -8.51
CA LEU A 61 -26.39 -3.68 -7.74
C LEU A 61 -26.64 -2.24 -8.17
N LEU A 62 -27.21 -1.43 -7.28
CA LEU A 62 -27.34 0.00 -7.46
C LEU A 62 -26.08 0.67 -6.92
N THR A 63 -25.32 1.33 -7.78
CA THR A 63 -23.98 1.85 -7.48
C THR A 63 -23.79 3.28 -8.00
N ALA A 64 -22.71 3.93 -7.58
CA ALA A 64 -22.29 5.23 -8.06
C ALA A 64 -20.76 5.22 -8.25
N ALA A 65 -20.30 4.47 -9.25
CA ALA A 65 -18.87 4.18 -9.44
C ALA A 65 -18.09 5.34 -10.07
N ASP A 66 -18.79 6.27 -10.71
CA ASP A 66 -18.16 7.43 -11.33
C ASP A 66 -17.41 8.30 -10.31
N ALA A 67 -16.18 8.70 -10.67
CA ALA A 67 -15.30 9.51 -9.83
C ALA A 67 -15.95 10.82 -9.36
N ARG A 68 -16.90 11.38 -10.13
CA ARG A 68 -17.64 12.59 -9.77
C ARG A 68 -18.43 12.48 -8.46
N TYR A 69 -18.82 11.27 -8.07
CA TYR A 69 -19.63 11.02 -6.87
C TYR A 69 -18.79 10.67 -5.64
N GLY A 70 -17.47 10.45 -5.79
CA GLY A 70 -16.57 10.19 -4.66
C GLY A 70 -16.86 8.90 -3.87
N CYS A 71 -17.65 7.96 -4.40
CA CYS A 71 -17.99 6.71 -3.71
C CYS A 71 -16.83 5.70 -3.80
N ILE A 72 -15.94 5.69 -2.80
CA ILE A 72 -14.83 4.74 -2.71
C ILE A 72 -15.34 3.30 -2.62
N LEU A 73 -16.34 3.06 -1.78
CA LEU A 73 -16.92 1.73 -1.56
C LEU A 73 -17.52 1.14 -2.85
N CYS A 74 -18.20 1.97 -3.66
CA CYS A 74 -18.75 1.58 -4.96
C CYS A 74 -17.66 1.10 -5.92
N ARG A 75 -16.55 1.84 -5.98
CA ARG A 75 -15.41 1.55 -6.88
C ARG A 75 -14.64 0.30 -6.46
N GLU A 76 -14.45 0.11 -5.15
CA GLU A 76 -13.77 -1.08 -4.62
C GLU A 76 -14.62 -2.34 -4.74
N PHE A 77 -15.95 -2.21 -4.63
CA PHE A 77 -16.87 -3.35 -4.69
C PHE A 77 -17.22 -3.78 -6.12
N GLN A 78 -17.16 -2.88 -7.10
CA GLN A 78 -17.41 -3.18 -8.51
C GLN A 78 -16.71 -4.47 -9.03
N PRO A 79 -15.39 -4.66 -8.86
CA PRO A 79 -14.71 -5.88 -9.31
C PRO A 79 -15.16 -7.15 -8.54
N GLU A 80 -15.57 -7.01 -7.28
CA GLU A 80 -16.09 -8.12 -6.48
C GLU A 80 -17.48 -8.54 -6.99
N TRP A 81 -18.30 -7.60 -7.43
CA TRP A 81 -19.59 -7.88 -8.07
C TRP A 81 -19.44 -8.57 -9.43
N GLU A 82 -18.51 -8.08 -10.25
CA GLU A 82 -18.18 -8.70 -11.55
C GLU A 82 -17.68 -10.15 -11.39
N LEU A 83 -16.89 -10.41 -10.34
CA LEU A 83 -16.42 -11.75 -10.01
C LEU A 83 -17.58 -12.70 -9.69
N ILE A 84 -18.58 -12.26 -8.93
CA ILE A 84 -19.77 -13.06 -8.60
C ILE A 84 -20.53 -13.39 -9.87
N ALA A 85 -20.85 -12.38 -10.69
CA ALA A 85 -21.59 -12.57 -11.94
C ALA A 85 -20.85 -13.54 -12.87
N ARG A 86 -19.55 -13.34 -13.08
CA ARG A 86 -18.73 -14.21 -13.92
C ARG A 86 -18.68 -15.64 -13.40
N SER A 87 -18.49 -15.83 -12.09
CA SER A 87 -18.43 -17.17 -11.48
C SER A 87 -19.77 -17.89 -11.62
N TRP A 88 -20.88 -17.19 -11.40
CA TRP A 88 -22.22 -17.72 -11.58
C TRP A 88 -22.52 -18.09 -13.03
N ASN A 89 -22.06 -17.26 -13.98
CA ASN A 89 -22.33 -17.47 -15.40
C ASN A 89 -21.56 -18.65 -15.98
N LYS A 90 -20.38 -18.96 -15.44
CA LYS A 90 -19.52 -20.06 -15.87
C LYS A 90 -19.85 -21.39 -15.18
N GLY A 91 -20.35 -21.37 -13.95
CA GLY A 91 -20.56 -22.58 -13.17
C GLY A 91 -21.87 -23.32 -13.51
N SER A 92 -21.93 -24.59 -13.07
CA SER A 92 -23.13 -25.42 -13.21
C SER A 92 -24.23 -24.94 -12.25
N LYS A 93 -25.47 -24.99 -12.72
CA LYS A 93 -26.65 -24.51 -11.99
C LYS A 93 -27.69 -25.63 -11.87
N PRO A 94 -28.54 -25.63 -10.83
CA PRO A 94 -29.67 -26.54 -10.76
C PRO A 94 -30.63 -26.32 -11.92
N ASP A 95 -31.26 -27.39 -12.41
CA ASP A 95 -32.29 -27.29 -13.45
C ASP A 95 -33.44 -26.39 -12.99
N GLY A 96 -33.79 -25.42 -13.83
CA GLY A 96 -34.83 -24.41 -13.55
C GLY A 96 -34.39 -23.21 -12.69
N LEU A 97 -33.18 -23.19 -12.13
CA LEU A 97 -32.68 -22.01 -11.41
C LEU A 97 -32.06 -21.00 -12.37
N GLN A 98 -32.86 -20.02 -12.76
CA GLN A 98 -32.44 -18.91 -13.61
C GLN A 98 -32.14 -17.67 -12.77
N MET A 99 -30.99 -17.05 -13.01
CA MET A 99 -30.57 -15.83 -12.31
C MET A 99 -29.78 -14.90 -13.22
N LEU A 100 -30.12 -13.63 -13.18
CA LEU A 100 -29.47 -12.52 -13.88
C LEU A 100 -28.83 -11.56 -12.89
N PHE A 101 -27.69 -11.00 -13.29
CA PHE A 101 -26.92 -10.03 -12.52
C PHE A 101 -26.90 -8.72 -13.29
N GLY A 102 -27.36 -7.64 -12.67
CA GLY A 102 -27.36 -6.30 -13.23
C GLY A 102 -26.60 -5.31 -12.36
N THR A 103 -26.12 -4.24 -12.99
CA THR A 103 -25.50 -3.09 -12.36
C THR A 103 -26.21 -1.85 -12.89
N LEU A 104 -26.73 -1.02 -12.00
CA LEU A 104 -27.35 0.26 -12.32
C LEU A 104 -26.52 1.37 -11.68
N ASP A 105 -25.79 2.13 -12.50
CA ASP A 105 -25.07 3.31 -12.00
C ASP A 105 -26.03 4.48 -11.84
N PHE A 106 -25.80 5.31 -10.81
CA PHE A 106 -26.59 6.50 -10.55
C PHE A 106 -26.63 7.46 -11.74
N SER A 107 -25.59 7.50 -12.59
CA SER A 107 -25.59 8.35 -13.78
C SER A 107 -26.64 7.95 -14.83
N ASP A 108 -26.88 6.65 -15.00
CA ASP A 108 -27.80 6.07 -15.99
C ASP A 108 -29.17 5.69 -15.42
N GLY A 109 -29.30 5.72 -14.08
CA GLY A 109 -30.45 5.23 -13.32
C GLY A 109 -31.10 6.25 -12.36
N LYS A 110 -30.94 7.56 -12.59
CA LYS A 110 -31.39 8.60 -11.64
C LYS A 110 -32.88 8.47 -11.28
N GLY A 111 -33.74 8.14 -12.26
CA GLY A 111 -35.17 7.98 -12.03
C GLY A 111 -35.46 6.83 -11.08
N THR A 112 -34.76 5.70 -11.24
CA THR A 112 -34.90 4.52 -10.38
C THR A 112 -34.44 4.81 -8.95
N PHE A 113 -33.31 5.49 -8.76
CA PHE A 113 -32.84 5.87 -7.41
C PHE A 113 -33.84 6.76 -6.67
N GLN A 114 -34.48 7.70 -7.38
CA GLN A 114 -35.54 8.54 -6.81
C GLN A 114 -36.80 7.74 -6.48
N LYS A 115 -37.25 6.86 -7.38
CA LYS A 115 -38.42 5.98 -7.17
C LYS A 115 -38.25 5.07 -5.95
N LEU A 116 -37.04 4.55 -5.74
CA LEU A 116 -36.70 3.68 -4.62
C LEU A 116 -36.31 4.45 -3.35
N MET A 117 -36.29 5.80 -3.41
CA MET A 117 -35.88 6.68 -2.30
C MET A 117 -34.53 6.30 -1.69
N LEU A 118 -33.56 5.90 -2.52
CA LEU A 118 -32.23 5.51 -2.05
C LEU A 118 -31.36 6.74 -1.81
N GLN A 119 -30.92 6.91 -0.57
CA GLN A 119 -30.03 8.01 -0.15
C GLN A 119 -28.55 7.60 -0.11
N THR A 120 -28.25 6.31 -0.24
CA THR A 120 -26.91 5.74 -0.10
C THR A 120 -26.63 4.76 -1.25
N ALA A 121 -25.36 4.60 -1.57
CA ALA A 121 -24.85 3.61 -2.52
C ALA A 121 -23.53 3.01 -1.98
N PRO A 122 -23.19 1.76 -2.29
CA PRO A 122 -23.97 0.80 -3.08
C PRO A 122 -25.12 0.15 -2.27
N VAL A 123 -26.16 -0.32 -2.97
CA VAL A 123 -27.27 -1.13 -2.41
C VAL A 123 -27.54 -2.28 -3.35
N LEU A 124 -27.69 -3.50 -2.81
CA LEU A 124 -28.06 -4.66 -3.62
C LEU A 124 -29.52 -5.03 -3.38
N LEU A 125 -30.26 -5.19 -4.47
CA LEU A 125 -31.64 -5.69 -4.46
C LEU A 125 -31.71 -7.03 -5.19
N VAL A 126 -32.29 -8.04 -4.54
CA VAL A 126 -32.53 -9.35 -5.13
C VAL A 126 -34.04 -9.56 -5.26
N PHE A 127 -34.50 -9.67 -6.50
CA PHE A 127 -35.89 -9.90 -6.86
C PHE A 127 -36.13 -11.41 -7.02
N PRO A 128 -37.06 -12.01 -6.25
CA PRO A 128 -37.49 -13.37 -6.50
C PRO A 128 -38.32 -13.47 -7.80
N PRO A 129 -38.44 -14.68 -8.38
CA PRO A 129 -39.36 -14.92 -9.50
C PRO A 129 -40.81 -14.86 -9.00
N THR A 130 -41.71 -14.47 -9.90
CA THR A 130 -43.15 -14.39 -9.63
C THR A 130 -43.93 -15.57 -10.22
N VAL A 131 -43.34 -16.24 -11.21
CA VAL A 131 -43.91 -17.39 -11.92
C VAL A 131 -42.90 -18.54 -11.86
N GLY A 132 -43.41 -19.77 -11.84
CA GLY A 132 -42.58 -20.99 -11.87
C GLY A 132 -42.39 -21.65 -10.51
N PRO A 133 -41.59 -22.73 -10.44
CA PRO A 133 -41.46 -23.59 -9.28
C PRO A 133 -40.81 -22.91 -8.06
N PHE A 134 -40.07 -21.82 -8.29
CA PHE A 134 -39.38 -21.05 -7.24
C PHE A 134 -40.08 -19.73 -6.90
N ALA A 135 -41.32 -19.52 -7.37
CA ALA A 135 -42.07 -18.30 -7.13
C ALA A 135 -42.33 -18.09 -5.63
N LYS A 136 -42.06 -16.89 -5.13
CA LYS A 136 -42.41 -16.50 -3.75
C LYS A 136 -43.74 -15.76 -3.73
N ILE A 137 -44.54 -16.03 -2.68
CA ILE A 137 -45.82 -15.35 -2.43
C ILE A 137 -45.58 -13.87 -2.10
N ASP A 138 -44.49 -13.59 -1.38
CA ASP A 138 -44.00 -12.23 -1.14
C ASP A 138 -42.95 -11.89 -2.20
N ASP A 139 -43.31 -10.97 -3.09
CA ASP A 139 -42.47 -10.48 -4.20
C ASP A 139 -41.71 -9.20 -3.83
N ALA A 140 -41.65 -8.85 -2.55
CA ALA A 140 -40.79 -7.75 -2.11
C ALA A 140 -39.31 -8.05 -2.41
N PRO A 141 -38.54 -7.09 -2.94
CA PRO A 141 -37.12 -7.29 -3.16
C PRO A 141 -36.37 -7.43 -1.84
N LEU A 142 -35.48 -8.42 -1.79
CA LEU A 142 -34.56 -8.60 -0.68
C LEU A 142 -33.45 -7.56 -0.79
N ARG A 143 -33.30 -6.72 0.23
CA ARG A 143 -32.32 -5.65 0.28
C ARG A 143 -31.11 -6.06 1.11
N PHE A 144 -29.92 -5.78 0.59
CA PHE A 144 -28.67 -5.85 1.32
C PHE A 144 -28.01 -4.48 1.36
N ASP A 145 -27.83 -3.97 2.58
CA ASP A 145 -27.18 -2.69 2.85
C ASP A 145 -25.70 -2.91 3.19
N PHE A 146 -24.84 -2.15 2.54
CA PHE A 146 -23.40 -2.22 2.75
C PHE A 146 -23.03 -1.36 3.96
N SER A 147 -22.59 -2.01 5.05
CA SER A 147 -22.12 -1.35 6.27
C SER A 147 -20.61 -1.07 6.27
N GLY A 148 -19.89 -1.43 5.21
CA GLY A 148 -18.45 -1.26 5.05
C GLY A 148 -17.92 -1.99 3.81
N PRO A 149 -16.59 -2.10 3.64
CA PRO A 149 -15.99 -2.91 2.59
C PRO A 149 -16.28 -4.38 2.83
N ILE A 150 -16.93 -5.02 1.86
CA ILE A 150 -17.42 -6.41 1.93
C ILE A 150 -16.76 -7.18 0.80
N SER A 151 -16.33 -8.41 1.07
CA SER A 151 -15.76 -9.28 0.04
C SER A 151 -16.85 -10.00 -0.76
N ALA A 152 -16.53 -10.40 -2.00
CA ALA A 152 -17.44 -11.18 -2.83
C ALA A 152 -17.92 -12.47 -2.13
N GLU A 153 -17.08 -13.12 -1.33
CA GLU A 153 -17.44 -14.33 -0.59
C GLU A 153 -18.55 -14.06 0.43
N GLN A 154 -18.46 -12.96 1.17
CA GLN A 154 -19.46 -12.59 2.17
C GLN A 154 -20.81 -12.32 1.50
N LEU A 155 -20.82 -11.52 0.44
CA LEU A 155 -22.06 -11.26 -0.29
C LEU A 155 -22.62 -12.55 -0.92
N TYR A 156 -21.75 -13.39 -1.49
CA TYR A 156 -22.15 -14.64 -2.10
C TYR A 156 -22.80 -15.60 -1.09
N THR A 157 -22.25 -15.69 0.13
CA THR A 157 -22.87 -16.49 1.21
C THR A 157 -24.23 -15.93 1.64
N TRP A 158 -24.39 -14.61 1.72
CA TRP A 158 -25.69 -13.99 2.01
C TRP A 158 -26.72 -14.30 0.91
N MET A 159 -26.34 -14.12 -0.35
CA MET A 159 -27.19 -14.42 -1.50
C MET A 159 -27.60 -15.90 -1.54
N ASN A 160 -26.66 -16.80 -1.30
CA ASN A 160 -26.92 -18.24 -1.33
C ASN A 160 -27.92 -18.72 -0.28
N ARG A 161 -28.09 -17.98 0.82
CA ARG A 161 -29.13 -18.24 1.83
C ARG A 161 -30.52 -17.83 1.38
N GLN A 162 -30.61 -16.87 0.44
CA GLN A 162 -31.89 -16.35 -0.07
C GLN A 162 -32.44 -17.14 -1.25
N LEU A 163 -31.54 -17.79 -1.99
CA LEU A 163 -31.81 -18.66 -3.13
C LEU A 163 -32.23 -20.07 -2.66
N PRO A 164 -33.03 -20.81 -3.46
CA PRO A 164 -33.47 -22.16 -3.12
C PRO A 164 -32.29 -23.13 -2.90
N GLU A 165 -32.56 -24.23 -2.21
CA GLU A 165 -31.57 -25.28 -1.97
C GLU A 165 -31.16 -25.95 -3.28
N GLY A 166 -29.87 -26.25 -3.43
CA GLY A 166 -29.31 -26.85 -4.64
C GLY A 166 -27.80 -26.61 -4.80
N PRO A 167 -27.14 -27.30 -5.75
CA PRO A 167 -25.73 -27.08 -6.05
C PRO A 167 -25.52 -25.69 -6.67
N LYS A 168 -24.84 -24.81 -5.94
CA LYS A 168 -24.50 -23.44 -6.41
C LYS A 168 -23.03 -23.39 -6.85
N PRO A 169 -22.70 -22.62 -7.90
CA PRO A 169 -21.34 -22.60 -8.44
C PRO A 169 -20.33 -22.01 -7.43
N PRO A 170 -19.10 -22.53 -7.32
CA PRO A 170 -18.11 -21.93 -6.43
C PRO A 170 -17.61 -20.59 -6.97
N LEU A 171 -17.28 -19.65 -6.07
CA LEU A 171 -16.63 -18.39 -6.43
C LEU A 171 -15.16 -18.66 -6.76
N VAL A 172 -14.71 -18.36 -7.99
CA VAL A 172 -13.33 -18.62 -8.44
C VAL A 172 -12.67 -17.33 -8.88
N ARG A 173 -11.71 -16.84 -8.07
CA ARG A 173 -10.90 -15.65 -8.38
C ARG A 173 -9.87 -15.98 -9.47
N PRO A 174 -9.84 -15.24 -10.60
CA PRO A 174 -8.80 -15.43 -11.60
C PRO A 174 -7.43 -14.99 -11.06
N ILE A 175 -6.38 -15.74 -11.39
CA ILE A 175 -5.01 -15.41 -10.98
C ILE A 175 -4.51 -14.22 -11.81
N ASN A 176 -4.04 -13.17 -11.14
CA ASN A 176 -3.45 -12.01 -11.78
C ASN A 176 -2.01 -12.29 -12.24
N TYR A 177 -1.85 -12.91 -13.41
CA TYR A 177 -0.53 -13.25 -13.98
C TYR A 177 0.39 -12.04 -14.11
N MET A 178 -0.13 -10.84 -14.42
CA MET A 178 0.67 -9.62 -14.49
C MET A 178 1.39 -9.30 -13.17
N ARG A 179 0.71 -9.48 -12.03
CA ARG A 179 1.29 -9.22 -10.71
C ARG A 179 2.36 -10.26 -10.36
N LEU A 180 2.13 -11.50 -10.75
CA LEU A 180 3.09 -12.59 -10.59
C LEU A 180 4.35 -12.33 -11.43
N VAL A 181 4.18 -12.01 -12.72
CA VAL A 181 5.27 -11.71 -13.65
C VAL A 181 6.06 -10.50 -13.16
N SER A 182 5.39 -9.40 -12.79
CA SER A 182 6.08 -8.21 -12.27
C SER A 182 6.88 -8.52 -11.00
N GLY A 183 6.32 -9.35 -10.10
CA GLY A 183 7.01 -9.77 -8.88
C GLY A 183 8.29 -10.56 -9.17
N ILE A 184 8.21 -11.50 -10.12
CA ILE A 184 9.36 -12.30 -10.56
C ILE A 184 10.40 -11.41 -11.23
N THR A 185 10.00 -10.50 -12.12
CA THR A 185 10.92 -9.58 -12.82
C THR A 185 11.65 -8.66 -11.84
N ILE A 186 10.96 -8.10 -10.84
CA ILE A 186 11.58 -7.26 -9.81
C ILE A 186 12.59 -8.08 -8.99
N LEU A 187 12.22 -9.30 -8.59
CA LEU A 187 13.11 -10.18 -7.85
C LEU A 187 14.38 -10.50 -8.65
N MET A 188 14.23 -10.88 -9.93
CA MET A 188 15.38 -11.14 -10.80
C MET A 188 16.23 -9.88 -10.99
N GLY A 189 15.61 -8.72 -11.17
CA GLY A 189 16.30 -7.43 -11.26
C GLY A 189 17.10 -7.09 -10.00
N ALA A 190 16.55 -7.37 -8.83
CA ALA A 190 17.26 -7.17 -7.56
C ALA A 190 18.45 -8.12 -7.42
N VAL A 191 18.29 -9.39 -7.80
CA VAL A 191 19.38 -10.38 -7.78
C VAL A 191 20.48 -10.00 -8.75
N THR A 192 20.16 -9.62 -9.99
CA THR A 192 21.16 -9.21 -10.98
C THR A 192 21.88 -7.93 -10.55
N LEU A 193 21.16 -6.95 -10.02
CA LEU A 193 21.74 -5.73 -9.48
C LEU A 193 22.72 -6.05 -8.33
N PHE A 194 22.32 -6.93 -7.41
CA PHE A 194 23.17 -7.34 -6.30
C PHE A 194 24.41 -8.09 -6.78
N THR A 195 24.29 -9.05 -7.70
CA THR A 195 25.44 -9.81 -8.19
C THR A 195 26.43 -8.94 -8.95
N VAL A 196 25.96 -7.99 -9.76
CA VAL A 196 26.81 -7.03 -10.50
C VAL A 196 27.49 -6.02 -9.59
N LEU A 197 26.79 -5.51 -8.56
CA LEU A 197 27.37 -4.58 -7.59
C LEU A 197 28.26 -5.25 -6.54
N SER A 198 28.02 -6.53 -6.24
CA SER A 198 28.73 -7.26 -5.20
C SER A 198 30.27 -7.19 -5.29
N PRO A 199 30.93 -7.39 -6.44
CA PRO A 199 32.40 -7.30 -6.50
C PRO A 199 32.94 -5.90 -6.20
N TYR A 200 32.16 -4.84 -6.42
CA TYR A 200 32.58 -3.46 -6.17
C TYR A 200 32.27 -2.99 -4.75
N VAL A 201 31.10 -3.37 -4.22
CA VAL A 201 30.63 -2.91 -2.90
C VAL A 201 31.17 -3.77 -1.76
N LEU A 202 31.28 -5.09 -1.94
CA LEU A 202 31.73 -5.99 -0.86
C LEU A 202 33.14 -5.68 -0.34
N PRO A 203 34.15 -5.34 -1.17
CA PRO A 203 35.46 -4.97 -0.66
C PRO A 203 35.44 -3.71 0.22
N ILE A 204 34.59 -2.73 -0.13
CA ILE A 204 34.42 -1.48 0.63
C ILE A 204 33.76 -1.78 1.98
N VAL A 205 32.65 -2.53 1.96
CA VAL A 205 31.90 -2.88 3.17
C VAL A 205 32.69 -3.83 4.08
N ARG A 206 33.54 -4.70 3.54
CA ARG A 206 34.37 -5.61 4.35
C ARG A 206 35.64 -4.95 4.91
N ASN A 207 35.97 -3.72 4.48
CA ASN A 207 37.21 -3.07 4.90
C ASN A 207 37.14 -2.63 6.37
N ARG A 208 37.88 -3.33 7.24
CA ARG A 208 37.99 -3.00 8.67
C ARG A 208 38.47 -1.58 8.96
N ASN A 209 39.32 -1.02 8.09
CA ASN A 209 39.86 0.32 8.30
C ASN A 209 38.79 1.39 8.07
N LEU A 210 37.85 1.14 7.15
CA LEU A 210 36.71 2.02 6.91
C LEU A 210 35.79 2.06 8.14
N TRP A 211 35.45 0.90 8.70
CA TRP A 211 34.66 0.82 9.92
C TRP A 211 35.35 1.43 11.13
N ALA A 212 36.67 1.23 11.26
CA ALA A 212 37.46 1.86 12.32
C ALA A 212 37.49 3.40 12.16
N ALA A 213 37.65 3.91 10.94
CA ALA A 213 37.61 5.35 10.68
C ALA A 213 36.22 5.93 10.97
N PHE A 214 35.16 5.28 10.51
CA PHE A 214 33.79 5.71 10.74
C PHE A 214 33.44 5.71 12.23
N SER A 215 33.79 4.65 12.97
CA SER A 215 33.53 4.57 14.41
C SER A 215 34.30 5.63 15.20
N LEU A 216 35.57 5.88 14.84
CA LEU A 216 36.36 6.94 15.47
C LEU A 216 35.75 8.32 15.24
N ILE A 217 35.34 8.64 14.00
CA ILE A 217 34.68 9.91 13.69
C ILE A 217 33.38 10.06 14.50
N ALA A 218 32.57 8.99 14.58
CA ALA A 218 31.34 9.01 15.35
C ALA A 218 31.58 9.25 16.84
N ILE A 219 32.56 8.57 17.43
CA ILE A 219 32.93 8.75 18.85
C ILE A 219 33.38 10.20 19.09
N LEU A 220 34.26 10.74 18.25
CA LEU A 220 34.75 12.12 18.38
C LEU A 220 33.62 13.16 18.26
N LEU A 221 32.69 12.96 17.33
CA LEU A 221 31.54 13.85 17.15
C LEU A 221 30.57 13.81 18.33
N PHE A 222 30.29 12.62 18.86
CA PHE A 222 29.34 12.48 19.97
C PHE A 222 29.94 12.90 21.32
N THR A 223 31.24 12.70 21.53
CA THR A 223 31.94 13.11 22.76
C THR A 223 32.22 14.62 22.82
N SER A 224 32.24 15.33 21.69
CA SER A 224 32.46 16.78 21.67
C SER A 224 31.21 17.61 22.04
N GLY A 225 30.04 16.97 22.16
CA GLY A 225 28.78 17.64 22.52
C GLY A 225 27.90 18.00 21.32
N HIS A 226 28.10 17.40 20.13
CA HIS A 226 27.30 17.71 18.94
C HIS A 226 25.77 17.54 19.15
N MET A 227 25.34 16.59 19.98
CA MET A 227 23.91 16.39 20.29
C MET A 227 23.31 17.55 21.09
N PHE A 228 24.08 18.19 21.97
CA PHE A 228 23.63 19.38 22.69
C PHE A 228 23.29 20.50 21.69
N ASN A 229 24.16 20.73 20.71
CA ASN A 229 23.95 21.71 19.66
C ASN A 229 22.72 21.39 18.80
N HIS A 230 22.55 20.11 18.44
CA HIS A 230 21.42 19.68 17.62
C HIS A 230 20.07 19.86 18.33
N ILE A 231 19.99 19.57 19.63
CA ILE A 231 18.77 19.69 20.42
C ILE A 231 18.43 21.16 20.70
N ARG A 232 19.41 21.94 21.15
CA ARG A 232 19.19 23.32 21.60
C ARG A 232 19.26 24.36 20.48
N LYS A 233 19.58 23.96 19.25
CA LYS A 233 19.69 24.83 18.08
C LYS A 233 20.55 26.07 18.36
N VAL A 234 21.71 25.85 18.99
CA VAL A 234 22.65 26.92 19.34
C VAL A 234 23.23 27.59 18.08
N PRO A 235 23.56 28.89 18.13
CA PRO A 235 24.20 29.56 17.02
C PRO A 235 25.58 28.95 16.71
N TYR A 236 25.97 29.00 15.44
CA TYR A 236 27.25 28.43 15.00
C TYR A 236 28.45 29.24 15.50
N VAL A 237 28.33 30.58 15.44
CA VAL A 237 29.25 31.57 16.01
C VAL A 237 28.44 32.74 16.54
N ALA A 238 28.98 33.50 17.50
CA ALA A 238 28.36 34.72 18.01
C ALA A 238 29.35 35.91 17.90
N GLY A 239 28.84 37.12 17.83
CA GLY A 239 29.68 38.32 17.90
C GLY A 239 30.15 38.60 19.33
N ASP A 240 31.39 39.05 19.49
CA ASP A 240 32.01 39.41 20.77
C ASP A 240 31.55 40.78 21.31
N GLY A 241 30.53 41.39 20.70
CA GLY A 241 30.04 42.74 21.06
C GLY A 241 31.02 43.90 20.77
N ARG A 242 32.26 43.60 20.39
CA ARG A 242 33.34 44.56 20.05
C ARG A 242 33.70 44.56 18.56
N GLY A 243 32.82 44.04 17.70
CA GLY A 243 33.05 43.90 16.26
C GLY A 243 33.80 42.64 15.83
N GLY A 244 34.18 41.77 16.77
CA GLY A 244 34.82 40.47 16.49
C GLY A 244 33.87 39.26 16.59
N ILE A 245 34.36 38.08 16.23
CA ILE A 245 33.64 36.79 16.34
C ILE A 245 34.16 36.05 17.59
N SER A 246 33.25 35.61 18.45
CA SER A 246 33.52 34.72 19.58
C SER A 246 33.25 33.26 19.18
N TYR A 247 34.30 32.44 19.28
CA TYR A 247 34.25 31.00 18.95
C TYR A 247 33.86 30.12 20.13
N PHE A 248 33.96 30.63 21.36
CA PHE A 248 33.62 29.91 22.59
C PHE A 248 32.50 30.64 23.34
N ALA A 249 31.45 29.92 23.71
CA ALA A 249 30.35 30.51 24.43
C ALA A 249 30.74 30.83 25.89
N GLY A 250 30.31 31.98 26.39
CA GLY A 250 30.50 32.35 27.79
C GLY A 250 29.68 31.45 28.73
N GLY A 251 30.27 31.11 29.88
CA GLY A 251 29.66 30.27 30.89
C GLY A 251 29.80 28.76 30.63
N PHE A 252 29.68 27.97 31.69
CA PHE A 252 29.93 26.52 31.66
C PHE A 252 28.80 25.72 30.98
N SER A 253 27.57 26.24 30.99
CA SER A 253 26.39 25.52 30.48
C SER A 253 26.03 25.83 29.03
N ASN A 254 26.67 26.82 28.42
CA ASN A 254 26.41 27.22 27.03
C ASN A 254 27.54 26.77 26.13
N GLN A 255 27.23 26.50 24.86
CA GLN A 255 28.19 26.00 23.87
C GLN A 255 27.78 26.50 22.47
N PHE A 256 28.76 26.77 21.62
CA PHE A 256 28.52 27.12 20.20
C PHE A 256 28.72 25.93 19.25
N GLY A 257 28.17 26.08 18.04
CA GLY A 257 28.39 25.14 16.93
C GLY A 257 29.87 24.92 16.63
N MET A 258 30.60 26.01 16.37
CA MET A 258 32.03 25.97 16.07
C MET A 258 32.85 25.38 17.22
N GLU A 259 32.48 25.67 18.46
CA GLU A 259 33.15 25.16 19.66
C GLU A 259 33.23 23.63 19.67
N THR A 260 32.13 22.92 19.35
CA THR A 260 32.14 21.44 19.26
C THR A 260 33.10 20.91 18.20
N GLN A 261 33.28 21.62 17.09
CA GLN A 261 34.16 21.20 16.00
C GLN A 261 35.63 21.39 16.39
N ILE A 262 35.95 22.50 17.05
CA ILE A 262 37.29 22.77 17.59
C ILE A 262 37.65 21.70 18.63
N VAL A 263 36.75 21.41 19.58
CA VAL A 263 36.97 20.36 20.59
C VAL A 263 37.11 18.97 19.96
N ALA A 264 36.28 18.64 18.96
CA ALA A 264 36.40 17.38 18.23
C ALA A 264 37.76 17.26 17.51
N ALA A 265 38.27 18.33 16.92
CA ALA A 265 39.58 18.36 16.28
C ALA A 265 40.72 18.16 17.30
N ILE A 266 40.65 18.80 18.47
CA ILE A 266 41.62 18.61 19.55
C ILE A 266 41.64 17.13 19.99
N TYR A 267 40.46 16.55 20.24
CA TYR A 267 40.34 15.13 20.60
C TYR A 267 40.84 14.20 19.48
N ALA A 268 40.62 14.55 18.22
CA ALA A 268 41.12 13.78 17.08
C ALA A 268 42.65 13.75 17.06
N VAL A 269 43.31 14.90 17.25
CA VAL A 269 44.79 14.99 17.28
C VAL A 269 45.36 14.23 18.47
N LEU A 270 44.77 14.36 19.67
CA LEU A 270 45.19 13.63 20.86
C LEU A 270 45.03 12.11 20.70
N SER A 271 43.88 11.67 20.16
CA SER A 271 43.63 10.25 19.88
C SER A 271 44.61 9.71 18.84
N PHE A 272 44.84 10.44 17.75
CA PHE A 272 45.78 10.05 16.70
C PHE A 272 47.21 9.97 17.22
N ALA A 273 47.67 10.95 18.01
CA ALA A 273 48.99 10.94 18.63
C ALA A 273 49.18 9.72 19.54
N THR A 274 48.15 9.39 20.34
CA THR A 274 48.18 8.21 21.22
C THR A 274 48.22 6.91 20.43
N ILE A 275 47.39 6.77 19.39
CA ILE A 275 47.38 5.59 18.51
C ILE A 275 48.72 5.46 17.77
N ALA A 276 49.29 6.56 17.29
CA ALA A 276 50.58 6.57 16.61
C ALA A 276 51.70 6.09 17.55
N LEU A 277 51.77 6.62 18.78
CA LEU A 277 52.73 6.20 19.80
C LEU A 277 52.59 4.73 20.17
N ALA A 278 51.36 4.23 20.33
CA ALA A 278 51.12 2.86 20.77
C ALA A 278 51.30 1.81 19.66
N MET A 279 50.88 2.12 18.42
CA MET A 279 50.74 1.12 17.35
C MET A 279 51.72 1.31 16.19
N LYS A 280 52.13 2.55 15.88
CA LYS A 280 52.97 2.85 14.71
C LYS A 280 54.44 2.99 15.08
N VAL A 281 54.74 3.75 16.13
CA VAL A 281 56.11 4.02 16.56
C VAL A 281 56.90 2.76 16.92
N PRO A 282 56.34 1.73 17.61
CA PRO A 282 57.07 0.50 17.92
C PRO A 282 57.42 -0.36 16.71
N ARG A 283 56.82 -0.09 15.53
CA ARG A 283 57.04 -0.86 14.30
C ARG A 283 58.10 -0.26 13.38
N ILE A 284 58.72 0.86 13.77
CA ILE A 284 59.79 1.51 13.01
C ILE A 284 61.07 0.72 13.22
N ALA A 285 61.70 0.24 12.14
CA ALA A 285 62.91 -0.59 12.21
C ALA A 285 64.16 0.21 12.63
N ASP A 286 64.25 1.49 12.23
CA ASP A 286 65.38 2.36 12.54
C ASP A 286 65.28 2.94 13.96
N ASN A 287 66.22 2.58 14.83
CA ASN A 287 66.26 3.05 16.22
C ASN A 287 66.29 4.59 16.36
N LYS A 288 67.03 5.28 15.49
CA LYS A 288 67.10 6.76 15.51
C LYS A 288 65.77 7.39 15.07
N ALA A 289 65.14 6.86 14.03
CA ALA A 289 63.85 7.35 13.55
C ALA A 289 62.74 7.06 14.57
N GLN A 290 62.79 5.91 15.25
CA GLN A 290 61.89 5.57 16.34
C GLN A 290 62.00 6.56 17.51
N GLN A 291 63.22 6.86 17.98
CA GLN A 291 63.44 7.83 19.05
C GLN A 291 62.90 9.22 18.69
N VAL A 292 63.19 9.70 17.47
CA VAL A 292 62.68 10.98 16.98
C VAL A 292 61.15 10.97 16.90
N ALA A 293 60.55 9.88 16.43
CA ALA A 293 59.09 9.75 16.36
C ALA A 293 58.43 9.75 17.76
N VAL A 294 59.04 9.10 18.77
CA VAL A 294 58.55 9.16 20.15
C VAL A 294 58.56 10.60 20.66
N ILE A 295 59.65 11.34 20.46
CA ILE A 295 59.78 12.73 20.90
C ILE A 295 58.74 13.61 20.21
N ILE A 296 58.61 13.51 18.89
CA ILE A 296 57.65 14.31 18.11
C ILE A 296 56.22 14.05 18.59
N TRP A 297 55.77 12.80 18.63
CA TRP A 297 54.40 12.50 19.04
C TRP A 297 54.14 12.79 20.52
N GLY A 298 55.14 12.61 21.38
CA GLY A 298 55.08 13.01 22.78
C GLY A 298 54.92 14.52 22.96
N SER A 299 55.68 15.32 22.20
CA SER A 299 55.56 16.78 22.20
C SER A 299 54.21 17.25 21.66
N VAL A 300 53.71 16.63 20.59
CA VAL A 300 52.36 16.93 20.04
C VAL A 300 51.28 16.62 21.08
N LEU A 301 51.37 15.46 21.75
CA LEU A 301 50.41 15.07 22.77
C LEU A 301 50.42 16.05 23.95
N LEU A 302 51.61 16.40 24.46
CA LEU A 302 51.76 17.36 25.55
C LEU A 302 51.24 18.75 25.16
N GLY A 303 51.61 19.26 23.99
CA GLY A 303 51.21 20.58 23.51
C GLY A 303 49.70 20.69 23.27
N MET A 304 49.09 19.67 22.65
CA MET A 304 47.64 19.66 22.42
C MET A 304 46.84 19.47 23.72
N TYR A 305 47.37 18.71 24.68
CA TYR A 305 46.73 18.56 25.98
C TYR A 305 46.82 19.84 26.82
N SER A 306 47.96 20.54 26.78
CA SER A 306 48.12 21.89 27.32
C SER A 306 47.10 22.86 26.72
N PHE A 307 46.94 22.85 25.39
CA PHE A 307 45.93 23.67 24.72
C PHE A 307 44.49 23.34 25.14
N LEU A 308 44.16 22.05 25.27
CA LEU A 308 42.84 21.61 25.76
C LEU A 308 42.56 22.16 27.18
N LEU A 309 43.54 22.10 28.07
CA LEU A 309 43.40 22.63 29.43
C LEU A 309 43.26 24.16 29.46
N SER A 310 43.96 24.88 28.59
CA SER A 310 43.84 26.33 28.45
C SER A 310 42.43 26.74 27.99
N VAL A 311 41.86 26.03 27.01
CA VAL A 311 40.46 26.21 26.58
C VAL A 311 39.48 25.88 27.72
N PHE A 312 39.70 24.77 28.42
CA PHE A 312 38.86 24.37 29.56
C PHE A 312 38.89 25.41 30.69
N LYS A 313 40.07 25.96 31.01
CA LYS A 313 40.24 27.02 32.02
C LYS A 313 39.56 28.33 31.62
N THR A 314 39.55 28.66 30.33
CA THR A 314 38.82 29.83 29.81
C THR A 314 37.31 29.69 30.05
N LYS A 315 36.77 28.47 29.92
CA LYS A 315 35.37 28.13 30.26
C LYS A 315 35.11 28.07 31.76
N ASN A 316 36.04 27.54 32.52
CA ASN A 316 35.96 27.37 33.96
C ASN A 316 37.07 28.15 34.67
N GLY A 317 36.82 29.44 34.91
CA GLY A 317 37.80 30.35 35.53
C GLY A 317 38.26 29.94 36.94
N GLY A 318 37.54 29.03 37.61
CA GLY A 318 37.94 28.47 38.91
C GLY A 318 38.94 27.31 38.82
N TYR A 319 39.36 26.89 37.62
CA TYR A 319 40.27 25.76 37.45
C TYR A 319 41.72 26.15 37.80
N PRO A 320 42.35 25.52 38.83
CA PRO A 320 43.63 25.99 39.38
C PRO A 320 44.86 25.50 38.61
N PHE A 321 44.75 24.42 37.82
CA PHE A 321 45.89 23.80 37.16
C PHE A 321 46.10 24.33 35.74
N PHE A 322 47.36 24.39 35.30
CA PHE A 322 47.73 24.69 33.92
C PHE A 322 48.97 23.88 33.55
N LEU A 323 49.18 23.68 32.25
CA LEU A 323 50.35 22.99 31.71
C LEU A 323 50.93 23.90 30.62
N PRO A 324 52.22 24.28 30.68
CA PRO A 324 52.85 25.06 29.62
C PRO A 324 52.86 24.27 28.29
N PRO A 325 52.86 24.93 27.12
CA PRO A 325 53.16 26.35 26.88
C PRO A 325 51.93 27.30 26.88
N PHE A 326 50.71 26.80 27.09
CA PHE A 326 49.46 27.58 27.06
C PHE A 326 48.76 27.68 28.43
#